data_AF-A0A6J5TZW6-F1
#
_entry.id   AF-A0A6J5TZW6-F1
#
_cell.length_a   1.000
_cell.length_b   1.000
_cell.length_c   1.000
_cell.angle_alpha   90.00
_cell.angle_beta   90.00
_cell.angle_gamma   90.00
#
_symmetry.space_group_name_H-M   'P 1'
#
loop_
_entity.id
_entity.type
_entity.pdbx_description
1 polymer ?
#
loop_
_entity_poly.entity_id
_entity_poly.type
_entity_poly.pdbx_seq_one_letter_code
_entity_poly.pdbx_strand_id
1 'polypeptide(L)'
;MSLLFSYSLSLSLFFFFFFLNLHALRASPDTGILSSEHTNHHFTLHGTQRYVYFTGKPRWVRPMTPMTLTYAFSPDNMINSLSLSDIQQVFKRAFARWASVIPVSFAEAEDYGFADIRIGFYSGDHGDGEPFDGVLGILAHSFSPESGRLHLDAAETWAVDFGTEKSPVAVDLESVATHEIGHLLGLGHSLVKEAIMYPNLKPRDKKVDLQRDDIEGVQALYGSNPNYTVGDLSESYISTNLAVDLRTSRQSKWANFILALIIIYQIRSERVMVLFYISIKGGEGEVLYWVASRLSLT
;
A
#
# COMPACT_ATOMS: atom_id res chain seq x y z
N MET A 1 29.74 -8.27 47.01
CA MET A 1 29.50 -6.81 47.04
C MET A 1 30.17 -6.23 45.81
N SER A 2 29.60 -5.47 44.88
CA SER A 2 28.25 -4.96 44.62
C SER A 2 28.37 -4.38 43.19
N LEU A 3 27.63 -4.91 42.20
CA LEU A 3 26.66 -4.16 41.37
C LEU A 3 27.04 -2.68 41.11
N LEU A 4 27.13 -2.29 39.84
CA LEU A 4 26.15 -1.37 39.26
C LEU A 4 26.22 -1.33 37.71
N PHE A 5 25.01 -1.30 37.16
CA PHE A 5 24.62 -1.30 35.76
C PHE A 5 25.24 -0.15 34.95
N SER A 6 25.63 -0.44 33.71
CA SER A 6 25.71 0.56 32.64
C SER A 6 24.54 0.35 31.69
N TYR A 7 23.53 1.20 31.81
CA TYR A 7 22.49 1.36 30.79
C TYR A 7 23.08 2.13 29.62
N SER A 8 23.27 1.45 28.49
CA SER A 8 23.45 2.11 27.20
C SER A 8 22.09 2.16 26.52
N LEU A 9 21.42 3.32 26.57
CA LEU A 9 20.28 3.61 25.70
C LEU A 9 20.82 3.75 24.27
N SER A 10 20.81 2.66 23.52
CA SER A 10 20.85 2.70 22.06
C SER A 10 19.49 3.18 21.57
N LEU A 11 19.37 4.47 21.27
CA LEU A 11 18.23 5.05 20.57
C LEU A 11 18.30 4.62 19.10
N SER A 12 17.94 3.36 18.81
CA SER A 12 17.72 2.91 17.44
C SER A 12 16.30 3.31 17.02
N LEU A 13 16.17 4.37 16.24
CA LEU A 13 14.95 4.61 15.47
C LEU A 13 14.89 3.55 14.35
N PHE A 14 14.40 2.36 14.69
CA PHE A 14 13.94 1.41 13.70
C PHE A 14 12.60 1.89 13.14
N PHE A 15 12.63 2.54 11.97
CA PHE A 15 11.44 2.62 11.13
C PHE A 15 11.28 1.27 10.43
N PHE A 16 10.58 0.32 11.05
CA PHE A 16 10.16 -0.89 10.36
C PHE A 16 9.05 -0.52 9.36
N PHE A 17 9.40 -0.57 8.08
CA PHE A 17 8.43 -0.60 7.00
C PHE A 17 8.27 -2.06 6.59
N PHE A 18 7.04 -2.59 6.67
CA PHE A 18 6.72 -3.96 6.25
C PHE A 18 6.31 -3.95 4.77
N PHE A 19 6.65 -5.01 4.05
CA PHE A 19 6.46 -5.10 2.62
C PHE A 19 5.37 -6.14 2.30
N LEU A 20 4.33 -5.74 1.58
CA LEU A 20 3.41 -6.59 0.82
C LEU A 20 4.12 -7.18 -0.43
N ASN A 21 5.41 -7.53 -0.25
CA ASN A 21 6.35 -8.12 -1.20
C ASN A 21 6.66 -7.37 -2.51
N LEU A 22 7.83 -6.72 -2.58
CA LEU A 22 8.37 -6.07 -3.79
C LEU A 22 8.79 -7.04 -4.93
N HIS A 23 8.68 -8.37 -4.78
CA HIS A 23 9.26 -9.37 -5.68
C HIS A 23 8.32 -9.97 -6.73
N ALA A 24 7.07 -9.51 -6.81
CA ALA A 24 6.13 -9.90 -7.86
C ALA A 24 6.56 -9.50 -9.30
N LEU A 25 7.78 -8.98 -9.47
CA LEU A 25 8.45 -8.70 -10.75
C LEU A 25 9.20 -9.91 -11.36
N ARG A 26 9.29 -11.07 -10.68
CA ARG A 26 10.14 -12.17 -11.17
C ARG A 26 9.40 -13.47 -11.48
N ALA A 27 8.56 -13.45 -12.52
CA ALA A 27 8.26 -14.65 -13.30
C ALA A 27 7.76 -14.32 -14.72
N SER A 28 8.69 -14.25 -15.69
CA SER A 28 8.70 -15.12 -16.86
C SER A 28 10.06 -15.00 -17.59
N PRO A 29 10.71 -16.10 -17.99
CA PRO A 29 12.00 -16.08 -18.69
C PRO A 29 11.84 -15.56 -20.12
N ASP A 30 12.85 -14.80 -20.56
CA ASP A 30 13.17 -14.31 -21.90
C ASP A 30 12.28 -14.77 -23.08
N THR A 31 11.60 -13.79 -23.70
CA THR A 31 11.68 -13.59 -25.15
C THR A 31 11.50 -12.10 -25.46
N GLY A 32 12.57 -11.47 -25.93
CA GLY A 32 12.51 -10.11 -26.46
C GLY A 32 11.71 -10.04 -27.76
N ILE A 33 11.10 -8.88 -28.02
CA ILE A 33 11.15 -8.14 -29.28
C ILE A 33 10.52 -6.76 -29.03
N LEU A 34 11.31 -5.72 -29.36
CA LEU A 34 10.89 -4.34 -29.49
C LEU A 34 10.00 -4.18 -30.74
N SER A 35 8.90 -3.45 -30.64
CA SER A 35 8.46 -2.61 -31.76
C SER A 35 7.62 -1.43 -31.28
N SER A 36 8.14 -0.25 -31.58
CA SER A 36 7.49 1.06 -31.51
C SER A 36 6.26 1.14 -32.40
N GLU A 37 5.21 1.82 -31.94
CA GLU A 37 4.30 2.52 -32.85
C GLU A 37 3.84 3.85 -32.22
N HIS A 38 4.21 4.93 -32.91
CA HIS A 38 3.83 6.30 -32.64
C HIS A 38 2.44 6.56 -33.23
N THR A 39 1.50 7.05 -32.42
CA THR A 39 0.39 7.88 -32.94
C THR A 39 0.09 9.04 -32.00
N ASN A 40 0.17 10.24 -32.57
CA ASN A 40 -0.10 11.53 -31.94
C ASN A 40 -1.60 11.69 -31.61
N HIS A 41 -1.94 11.96 -30.35
CA HIS A 41 -3.19 12.62 -30.01
C HIS A 41 -3.00 13.64 -28.87
N HIS A 42 -3.14 14.91 -29.27
CA HIS A 42 -3.69 16.06 -28.53
C HIS A 42 -3.57 16.09 -27.00
N PHE A 43 -2.70 16.99 -26.52
CA PHE A 43 -2.47 17.29 -25.10
C PHE A 43 -3.77 17.68 -24.38
N THR A 44 -4.21 16.82 -23.48
CA THR A 44 -5.13 17.15 -22.38
C THR A 44 -4.36 16.81 -21.11
N LEU A 45 -4.18 17.78 -20.20
CA LEU A 45 -3.34 17.74 -18.99
C LEU A 45 -3.06 16.32 -18.47
N HIS A 46 -1.87 15.79 -18.81
CA HIS A 46 -1.39 14.50 -18.34
C HIS A 46 -1.17 14.55 -16.82
N GLY A 47 -2.18 14.13 -16.05
CA GLY A 47 -1.92 13.53 -14.76
C GLY A 47 -1.04 12.31 -15.00
N THR A 48 0.16 12.28 -14.41
CA THR A 48 1.03 11.12 -14.45
C THR A 48 0.25 9.93 -13.89
N GLN A 49 0.02 8.89 -14.69
CA GLN A 49 -0.51 7.61 -14.20
C GLN A 49 0.47 7.08 -13.15
N ARG A 50 0.00 6.81 -11.93
CA ARG A 50 0.85 6.34 -10.81
C ARG A 50 0.59 4.88 -10.43
N TYR A 51 -0.50 4.30 -10.94
CA TYR A 51 -0.76 2.87 -10.90
C TYR A 51 0.13 2.11 -11.88
N VAL A 52 0.45 0.87 -11.54
CA VAL A 52 1.34 -0.02 -12.29
C VAL A 52 0.61 -1.34 -12.55
N TYR A 53 1.08 -2.14 -13.51
CA TYR A 53 0.58 -3.48 -13.80
C TYR A 53 1.72 -4.48 -13.78
N PHE A 54 1.40 -5.76 -13.61
CA PHE A 54 2.32 -6.84 -13.94
C PHE A 54 2.75 -6.79 -15.42
N THR A 55 3.93 -7.33 -15.71
CA THR A 55 4.42 -7.49 -17.09
C THR A 55 3.38 -8.20 -17.95
N GLY A 56 3.07 -7.63 -19.11
CA GLY A 56 2.04 -8.15 -20.02
C GLY A 56 0.61 -7.68 -19.71
N LYS A 57 0.39 -6.87 -18.66
CA LYS A 57 -0.93 -6.35 -18.25
C LYS A 57 -2.01 -7.45 -18.19
N PRO A 58 -1.75 -8.55 -17.45
CA PRO A 58 -2.69 -9.66 -17.35
C PRO A 58 -4.01 -9.20 -16.74
N ARG A 59 -5.10 -9.79 -17.23
CA ARG A 59 -6.46 -9.58 -16.74
C ARG A 59 -7.27 -10.84 -16.93
N TRP A 60 -8.33 -11.00 -16.15
CA TRP A 60 -9.30 -12.06 -16.40
C TRP A 60 -10.05 -11.81 -17.70
N VAL A 61 -10.21 -12.85 -18.52
CA VAL A 61 -10.99 -12.80 -19.75
C VAL A 61 -12.11 -13.84 -19.69
N ARG A 62 -13.35 -13.37 -19.65
CA ARG A 62 -14.55 -14.21 -19.79
C ARG A 62 -15.36 -13.79 -21.01
N PRO A 63 -16.00 -14.74 -21.72
CA PRO A 63 -16.83 -14.44 -22.89
C PRO A 63 -18.16 -13.76 -22.53
N MET A 64 -18.60 -13.81 -21.26
CA MET A 64 -19.88 -13.26 -20.81
C MET A 64 -19.68 -11.99 -19.95
N THR A 65 -20.49 -10.97 -20.20
CA THR A 65 -20.57 -9.72 -19.43
C THR A 65 -21.95 -9.58 -18.77
N PRO A 66 -22.04 -9.25 -17.47
CA PRO A 66 -20.94 -8.98 -16.55
C PRO A 66 -20.14 -10.25 -16.19
N MET A 67 -18.83 -10.09 -16.01
CA MET A 67 -17.94 -11.20 -15.64
C MET A 67 -18.17 -11.57 -14.18
N THR A 68 -18.28 -12.87 -13.88
CA THR A 68 -18.29 -13.37 -12.51
C THR A 68 -17.05 -14.24 -12.29
N LEU A 69 -16.29 -13.94 -11.23
CA LEU A 69 -15.19 -14.75 -10.75
C LEU A 69 -15.62 -15.47 -9.47
N THR A 70 -15.33 -16.76 -9.38
CA THR A 70 -15.58 -17.53 -8.15
C THR A 70 -14.38 -17.47 -7.22
N TYR A 71 -14.60 -17.48 -5.91
CA TYR A 71 -13.54 -17.63 -4.93
C TYR A 71 -13.88 -18.67 -3.87
N ALA A 72 -12.87 -19.31 -3.31
CA ALA A 72 -13.02 -20.30 -2.24
C ALA A 72 -11.81 -20.32 -1.30
N PHE A 73 -12.04 -20.80 -0.09
CA PHE A 73 -11.01 -20.97 0.94
C PHE A 73 -10.47 -22.40 0.96
N SER A 74 -9.18 -22.54 1.19
CA SER A 74 -8.52 -23.84 1.29
C SER A 74 -9.15 -24.67 2.41
N PRO A 75 -9.45 -25.96 2.18
CA PRO A 75 -9.90 -26.84 3.25
C PRO A 75 -8.76 -27.19 4.24
N ASP A 76 -7.52 -27.13 3.77
CA ASP A 76 -6.35 -27.64 4.52
C ASP A 76 -5.45 -26.53 5.08
N ASN A 77 -5.52 -25.32 4.52
CA ASN A 77 -4.60 -24.22 4.81
C ASN A 77 -5.37 -23.02 5.38
N MET A 78 -5.79 -23.16 6.63
CA MET A 78 -6.55 -22.14 7.37
C MET A 78 -5.97 -21.95 8.78
N ILE A 79 -6.16 -20.74 9.32
CA ILE A 79 -5.78 -20.38 10.69
C ILE A 79 -6.93 -20.65 11.67
N ASN A 80 -6.57 -20.91 12.94
CA ASN A 80 -7.53 -21.10 14.03
C ASN A 80 -7.74 -19.85 14.90
N SER A 81 -6.95 -18.79 14.69
CA SER A 81 -7.02 -17.55 15.47
C SER A 81 -8.24 -16.69 15.13
N LEU A 82 -8.84 -16.91 13.95
CA LEU A 82 -10.06 -16.26 13.50
C LEU A 82 -11.09 -17.32 13.09
N SER A 83 -12.37 -17.02 13.27
CA SER A 83 -13.42 -17.93 12.79
C SER A 83 -13.52 -17.87 11.26
N LEU A 84 -13.90 -18.99 10.63
CA LEU A 84 -14.13 -19.02 9.18
C LEU A 84 -15.15 -17.96 8.75
N SER A 85 -16.20 -17.74 9.54
CA SER A 85 -17.21 -16.71 9.29
C SER A 85 -16.62 -15.30 9.26
N ASP A 86 -15.69 -14.98 10.17
CA ASP A 86 -15.03 -13.67 10.17
C ASP A 86 -14.16 -13.47 8.93
N ILE A 87 -13.42 -14.51 8.54
CA ILE A 87 -12.58 -14.50 7.32
C ILE A 87 -13.47 -14.33 6.08
N GLN A 88 -14.54 -15.11 5.95
CA GLN A 88 -15.50 -15.02 4.85
C GLN A 88 -16.11 -13.61 4.75
N GLN A 89 -16.51 -13.03 5.88
CA GLN A 89 -17.07 -11.67 5.90
C GLN A 89 -16.05 -10.61 5.50
N VAL A 90 -14.78 -10.75 5.90
CA VAL A 90 -13.70 -9.84 5.49
C VAL A 90 -13.50 -9.89 3.98
N PHE A 91 -13.33 -11.07 3.41
CA PHE A 91 -13.12 -11.23 1.97
C PHE A 91 -14.33 -10.80 1.16
N LYS A 92 -15.55 -11.08 1.64
CA LYS A 92 -16.78 -10.57 1.02
C LYS A 92 -16.79 -9.05 0.92
N ARG A 93 -16.35 -8.32 1.97
CA ARG A 93 -16.22 -6.86 1.93
C ARG A 93 -15.10 -6.41 0.99
N ALA A 94 -13.95 -7.06 1.03
CA ALA A 94 -12.81 -6.73 0.17
C ALA A 94 -13.16 -6.89 -1.34
N PHE A 95 -13.80 -8.00 -1.72
CA PHE A 95 -14.31 -8.19 -3.08
C PHE A 95 -15.41 -7.19 -3.45
N ALA A 96 -16.32 -6.88 -2.54
CA ALA A 96 -17.39 -5.90 -2.80
C ALA A 96 -16.84 -4.50 -3.10
N ARG A 97 -15.72 -4.10 -2.47
CA ARG A 97 -15.06 -2.82 -2.75
C ARG A 97 -14.58 -2.75 -4.20
N TRP A 98 -13.91 -3.78 -4.68
CA TRP A 98 -13.50 -3.85 -6.09
C TRP A 98 -14.70 -3.94 -7.02
N ALA A 99 -15.67 -4.81 -6.74
CA ALA A 99 -16.89 -4.94 -7.55
C ALA A 99 -17.71 -3.63 -7.66
N SER A 100 -17.59 -2.73 -6.68
CA SER A 100 -18.28 -1.45 -6.73
C SER A 100 -17.80 -0.53 -7.85
N VAL A 101 -16.56 -0.71 -8.34
CA VAL A 101 -15.93 0.21 -9.31
C VAL A 101 -15.68 -0.39 -10.69
N ILE A 102 -15.79 -1.72 -10.86
CA ILE A 102 -15.62 -2.42 -12.16
C ILE A 102 -16.81 -3.35 -12.47
N PRO A 103 -17.05 -3.72 -13.73
CA PRO A 103 -18.14 -4.65 -14.12
C PRO A 103 -17.78 -6.12 -13.87
N VAL A 104 -17.26 -6.42 -12.67
CA VAL A 104 -16.86 -7.76 -12.23
C VAL A 104 -17.58 -8.09 -10.92
N SER A 105 -18.26 -9.23 -10.92
CA SER A 105 -18.90 -9.79 -9.73
C SER A 105 -18.05 -10.90 -9.14
N PHE A 106 -18.14 -11.10 -7.82
CA PHE A 106 -17.44 -12.17 -7.13
C PHE A 106 -18.44 -13.01 -6.35
N ALA A 107 -18.32 -14.33 -6.47
CA ALA A 107 -19.18 -15.28 -5.78
C ALA A 107 -18.34 -16.30 -5.02
N GLU A 108 -18.67 -16.52 -3.76
CA GLU A 108 -18.05 -17.62 -3.01
C GLU A 108 -18.56 -18.96 -3.57
N ALA A 109 -17.65 -19.89 -3.81
CA ALA A 109 -17.93 -21.23 -4.30
C ALA A 109 -17.62 -22.26 -3.23
N GLU A 110 -18.38 -23.37 -3.23
CA GLU A 110 -18.16 -24.47 -2.29
C GLU A 110 -16.94 -25.31 -2.67
N ASP A 111 -16.69 -25.47 -3.97
CA ASP A 111 -15.59 -26.30 -4.47
C ASP A 111 -14.32 -25.46 -4.70
N TYR A 112 -13.38 -25.61 -3.76
CA TYR A 112 -12.06 -24.98 -3.85
C TYR A 112 -11.28 -25.36 -5.10
N GLY A 113 -11.43 -26.58 -5.61
CA GLY A 113 -10.68 -27.09 -6.76
C GLY A 113 -11.07 -26.43 -8.08
N PHE A 114 -12.30 -25.94 -8.20
CA PHE A 114 -12.82 -25.27 -9.40
C PHE A 114 -13.02 -23.77 -9.23
N ALA A 115 -12.67 -23.20 -8.08
CA ALA A 115 -12.73 -21.76 -7.87
C ALA A 115 -11.67 -21.03 -8.72
N ASP A 116 -12.05 -19.91 -9.33
CA ASP A 116 -11.12 -19.06 -10.07
C ASP A 116 -10.05 -18.49 -9.15
N ILE A 117 -10.47 -18.04 -7.98
CA ILE A 117 -9.62 -17.49 -6.94
C ILE A 117 -9.57 -18.46 -5.74
N ARG A 118 -8.37 -18.82 -5.32
CA ARG A 118 -8.11 -19.79 -4.27
C ARG A 118 -7.29 -19.14 -3.16
N ILE A 119 -7.91 -19.04 -1.99
CA ILE A 119 -7.38 -18.32 -0.83
C ILE A 119 -6.92 -19.33 0.22
N GLY A 120 -5.76 -19.13 0.83
CA GLY A 120 -5.30 -19.96 1.94
C GLY A 120 -4.24 -19.28 2.79
N PHE A 121 -4.08 -19.76 4.02
CA PHE A 121 -3.07 -19.32 4.98
C PHE A 121 -1.98 -20.37 5.08
N TYR A 122 -0.75 -20.02 4.72
CA TYR A 122 0.38 -20.95 4.63
C TYR A 122 1.50 -20.51 5.56
N SER A 123 2.39 -21.43 5.93
CA SER A 123 3.57 -21.14 6.76
C SER A 123 4.84 -21.52 6.02
N GLY A 124 5.88 -20.70 6.12
CA GLY A 124 7.20 -21.02 5.58
C GLY A 124 7.17 -21.38 4.11
N ASP A 125 7.98 -22.37 3.72
CA ASP A 125 7.92 -22.98 2.39
C ASP A 125 6.63 -23.79 2.22
N HIS A 126 5.85 -23.42 1.21
CA HIS A 126 4.57 -24.03 0.86
C HIS A 126 4.49 -24.42 -0.63
N GLY A 127 5.65 -24.65 -1.27
CA GLY A 127 5.74 -25.33 -2.55
C GLY A 127 5.46 -24.48 -3.80
N ASP A 128 5.37 -23.16 -3.65
CA ASP A 128 5.23 -22.22 -4.78
C ASP A 128 6.49 -21.41 -5.10
N GLY A 129 7.56 -21.60 -4.33
CA GLY A 129 8.85 -20.94 -4.51
C GLY A 129 9.00 -19.60 -3.76
N GLU A 130 7.96 -19.13 -3.08
CA GLU A 130 7.93 -17.86 -2.34
C GLU A 130 7.64 -18.14 -0.85
N PRO A 131 8.60 -18.64 -0.07
CA PRO A 131 8.35 -19.00 1.33
C PRO A 131 8.04 -17.78 2.19
N PHE A 132 7.09 -17.92 3.12
CA PHE A 132 6.84 -16.90 4.13
C PHE A 132 7.93 -16.88 5.21
N ASP A 133 8.17 -15.71 5.80
CA ASP A 133 9.28 -15.43 6.72
C ASP A 133 8.88 -15.32 8.20
N GLY A 134 7.59 -15.51 8.51
CA GLY A 134 7.07 -15.52 9.87
C GLY A 134 6.50 -14.17 10.29
N VAL A 135 6.34 -13.99 11.61
CA VAL A 135 5.70 -12.79 12.16
C VAL A 135 6.38 -11.52 11.65
N LEU A 136 5.57 -10.68 11.03
CA LEU A 136 5.95 -9.41 10.45
C LEU A 136 7.08 -9.52 9.42
N GLY A 137 6.70 -9.59 8.16
CA GLY A 137 7.62 -9.56 7.04
C GLY A 137 6.84 -9.48 5.74
N ILE A 138 6.79 -10.60 5.03
CA ILE A 138 5.89 -10.84 3.91
C ILE A 138 4.53 -11.24 4.48
N LEU A 139 3.57 -10.32 4.44
CA LEU A 139 2.23 -10.56 5.00
C LEU A 139 1.40 -11.55 4.16
N ALA A 140 1.56 -11.45 2.84
CA ALA A 140 0.81 -12.21 1.86
C ALA A 140 1.50 -12.10 0.49
N HIS A 141 1.08 -12.95 -0.44
CA HIS A 141 1.32 -12.74 -1.86
C HIS A 141 0.18 -13.32 -2.69
N SER A 142 0.08 -12.83 -3.92
CA SER A 142 -0.90 -13.30 -4.89
C SER A 142 -0.29 -13.34 -6.28
N PHE A 143 -0.86 -14.21 -7.11
CA PHE A 143 -0.40 -14.44 -8.47
C PHE A 143 -1.34 -13.72 -9.43
N SER A 144 -0.74 -12.98 -10.38
CA SER A 144 -1.49 -12.24 -11.39
C SER A 144 -2.48 -13.14 -12.15
N PRO A 145 -3.55 -12.56 -12.75
CA PRO A 145 -4.46 -13.32 -13.60
C PRO A 145 -3.73 -14.18 -14.65
N GLU A 146 -4.20 -15.39 -14.95
CA GLU A 146 -5.40 -16.06 -14.42
C GLU A 146 -5.06 -17.12 -13.35
N SER A 147 -3.91 -17.00 -12.66
CA SER A 147 -3.53 -18.02 -11.67
C SER A 147 -4.50 -18.12 -10.50
N GLY A 148 -5.01 -16.97 -10.03
CA GLY A 148 -6.01 -16.90 -8.97
C GLY A 148 -5.57 -17.32 -7.56
N ARG A 149 -4.28 -17.57 -7.34
CA ARG A 149 -3.78 -17.98 -6.01
C ARG A 149 -3.52 -16.76 -5.14
N LEU A 150 -4.06 -16.76 -3.93
CA LEU A 150 -3.80 -15.76 -2.89
C LEU A 150 -3.41 -16.49 -1.60
N HIS A 151 -2.17 -16.29 -1.17
CA HIS A 151 -1.61 -16.89 0.02
C HIS A 151 -1.38 -15.81 1.07
N LEU A 152 -1.77 -16.07 2.31
CA LEU A 152 -1.48 -15.22 3.46
C LEU A 152 -0.53 -15.95 4.41
N ASP A 153 0.36 -15.22 5.08
CA ASP A 153 1.22 -15.85 6.08
C ASP A 153 0.41 -16.21 7.33
N ALA A 154 0.33 -17.51 7.63
CA ALA A 154 -0.35 -18.03 8.81
C ALA A 154 0.36 -17.69 10.13
N ALA A 155 1.61 -17.23 10.08
CA ALA A 155 2.36 -16.79 11.26
C ALA A 155 1.90 -15.41 11.77
N GLU A 156 1.24 -14.61 10.93
CA GLU A 156 0.85 -13.26 11.29
C GLU A 156 -0.27 -13.21 12.34
N THR A 157 -0.24 -12.15 13.16
CA THR A 157 -1.35 -11.88 14.08
C THR A 157 -2.47 -11.15 13.35
N TRP A 158 -3.29 -11.91 12.61
CA TRP A 158 -4.42 -11.38 11.86
C TRP A 158 -5.52 -10.83 12.77
N ALA A 159 -5.98 -9.62 12.46
CA ALA A 159 -7.09 -8.97 13.13
C ALA A 159 -8.20 -8.61 12.13
N VAL A 160 -9.44 -8.89 12.52
CA VAL A 160 -10.64 -8.35 11.85
C VAL A 160 -11.20 -7.12 12.56
N ASP A 161 -10.89 -7.00 13.85
CA ASP A 161 -11.17 -5.85 14.68
C ASP A 161 -10.01 -5.62 15.68
N PHE A 162 -9.40 -4.44 15.60
CA PHE A 162 -8.39 -3.97 16.54
C PHE A 162 -8.96 -3.63 17.94
N GLY A 163 -10.28 -3.58 18.05
CA GLY A 163 -11.08 -3.54 19.26
C GLY A 163 -10.99 -4.82 20.08
N THR A 164 -10.86 -5.98 19.44
CA THR A 164 -10.76 -7.29 20.09
C THR A 164 -9.31 -7.79 20.13
N GLU A 165 -8.59 -7.71 19.01
CA GLU A 165 -7.17 -8.05 18.93
C GLU A 165 -6.32 -6.85 19.36
N LYS A 166 -5.56 -6.99 20.45
CA LYS A 166 -4.80 -5.91 21.09
C LYS A 166 -3.29 -5.99 20.88
N SER A 167 -2.82 -7.05 20.24
CA SER A 167 -1.41 -7.21 19.92
C SER A 167 -0.88 -5.98 19.17
N PRO A 168 0.26 -5.42 19.58
CA PRO A 168 0.87 -4.27 18.91
C PRO A 168 1.37 -4.61 17.49
N VAL A 169 1.53 -5.91 17.20
CA VAL A 169 1.93 -6.43 15.89
C VAL A 169 0.75 -6.91 15.05
N ALA A 170 -0.49 -6.68 15.50
CA ALA A 170 -1.67 -7.12 14.76
C ALA A 170 -1.80 -6.45 13.39
N VAL A 171 -2.17 -7.24 12.39
CA VAL A 171 -2.31 -6.84 10.99
C VAL A 171 -3.78 -6.91 10.59
N ASP A 172 -4.33 -5.84 9.99
CA ASP A 172 -5.73 -5.82 9.55
C ASP A 172 -5.91 -6.70 8.30
N LEU A 173 -6.68 -7.78 8.44
CA LEU A 173 -6.89 -8.77 7.39
C LEU A 173 -7.61 -8.17 6.17
N GLU A 174 -8.56 -7.24 6.38
CA GLU A 174 -9.30 -6.62 5.27
C GLU A 174 -8.39 -5.74 4.41
N SER A 175 -7.44 -5.04 5.03
CA SER A 175 -6.47 -4.20 4.33
C SER A 175 -5.57 -5.04 3.42
N VAL A 176 -5.01 -6.14 3.95
CA VAL A 176 -4.18 -7.05 3.15
C VAL A 176 -5.01 -7.76 2.08
N ALA A 177 -6.18 -8.29 2.42
CA ALA A 177 -7.05 -8.93 1.44
C ALA A 177 -7.45 -7.97 0.30
N THR A 178 -7.77 -6.71 0.60
CA THR A 178 -8.12 -5.72 -0.44
C THR A 178 -6.94 -5.43 -1.35
N HIS A 179 -5.71 -5.35 -0.80
CA HIS A 179 -4.48 -5.19 -1.57
C HIS A 179 -4.22 -6.38 -2.51
N GLU A 180 -4.22 -7.60 -1.97
CA GLU A 180 -3.96 -8.81 -2.75
C GLU A 180 -5.03 -9.05 -3.82
N ILE A 181 -6.29 -8.67 -3.58
CA ILE A 181 -7.33 -8.74 -4.63
C ILE A 181 -7.01 -7.78 -5.78
N GLY A 182 -6.37 -6.63 -5.54
CA GLY A 182 -5.90 -5.76 -6.61
C GLY A 182 -4.87 -6.45 -7.51
N HIS A 183 -3.95 -7.22 -6.93
CA HIS A 183 -3.02 -8.07 -7.66
C HIS A 183 -3.71 -9.20 -8.42
N LEU A 184 -4.69 -9.88 -7.79
CA LEU A 184 -5.55 -10.85 -8.45
C LEU A 184 -6.34 -10.24 -9.62
N LEU A 185 -6.53 -8.93 -9.65
CA LEU A 185 -7.14 -8.21 -10.77
C LEU A 185 -6.13 -7.68 -11.79
N GLY A 186 -4.83 -7.84 -11.56
CA GLY A 186 -3.76 -7.49 -12.49
C GLY A 186 -3.04 -6.18 -12.17
N LEU A 187 -3.40 -5.50 -11.08
CA LEU A 187 -2.68 -4.31 -10.61
C LEU A 187 -1.33 -4.70 -10.02
N GLY A 188 -0.31 -3.88 -10.25
CA GLY A 188 0.95 -3.90 -9.52
C GLY A 188 0.95 -2.88 -8.40
N HIS A 189 2.09 -2.75 -7.73
CA HIS A 189 2.26 -1.78 -6.65
C HIS A 189 2.21 -0.33 -7.12
N SER A 190 1.49 0.50 -6.36
CA SER A 190 1.42 1.94 -6.53
C SER A 190 2.51 2.64 -5.71
N LEU A 191 2.99 3.78 -6.22
CA LEU A 191 3.87 4.69 -5.48
C LEU A 191 3.08 5.70 -4.61
N VAL A 192 1.74 5.72 -4.72
CA VAL A 192 0.87 6.61 -3.95
C VAL A 192 0.63 6.01 -2.58
N LYS A 193 1.15 6.65 -1.52
CA LYS A 193 1.09 6.12 -0.15
C LYS A 193 -0.32 5.86 0.37
N GLU A 194 -1.29 6.61 -0.13
CA GLU A 194 -2.69 6.51 0.24
C GLU A 194 -3.40 5.38 -0.51
N ALA A 195 -2.91 4.97 -1.69
CA ALA A 195 -3.52 3.94 -2.53
C ALA A 195 -3.44 2.57 -1.89
N ILE A 196 -4.49 1.76 -1.99
CA ILE A 196 -4.52 0.39 -1.46
C ILE A 196 -3.33 -0.40 -1.98
N MET A 197 -2.99 -0.24 -3.26
CA MET A 197 -1.85 -0.91 -3.90
C MET A 197 -0.46 -0.39 -3.46
N TYR A 198 -0.36 0.50 -2.47
CA TYR A 198 0.93 0.86 -1.88
C TYR A 198 1.52 -0.36 -1.14
N PRO A 199 2.79 -0.72 -1.37
CA PRO A 199 3.37 -1.99 -0.93
C PRO A 199 3.59 -2.11 0.57
N ASN A 200 3.20 -1.14 1.40
CA ASN A 200 3.50 -1.19 2.83
C ASN A 200 2.25 -0.92 3.66
N LEU A 201 1.99 -1.82 4.60
CA LEU A 201 1.00 -1.68 5.66
C LEU A 201 1.71 -1.77 7.00
N LYS A 202 1.45 -0.84 7.92
CA LYS A 202 2.03 -0.93 9.27
C LYS A 202 1.10 -1.75 10.16
N PRO A 203 1.63 -2.43 11.19
CA PRO A 203 0.81 -3.01 12.24
C PRO A 203 -0.12 -1.94 12.81
N ARG A 204 -1.34 -2.34 13.14
CA ARG A 204 -2.38 -1.46 13.68
C ARG A 204 -2.91 -0.40 12.71
N ASP A 205 -2.41 -0.32 11.47
CA ASP A 205 -3.01 0.52 10.43
C ASP A 205 -4.16 -0.24 9.76
N LYS A 206 -5.20 0.51 9.37
CA LYS A 206 -6.33 0.01 8.59
C LYS A 206 -6.48 0.84 7.33
N LYS A 207 -6.51 0.17 6.19
CA LYS A 207 -6.51 0.78 4.86
C LYS A 207 -7.33 -0.07 3.91
N VAL A 208 -8.62 0.25 3.84
CA VAL A 208 -9.61 -0.56 3.13
C VAL A 208 -10.32 0.21 2.01
N ASP A 209 -10.22 1.54 1.99
CA ASP A 209 -10.92 2.36 1.01
C ASP A 209 -10.07 2.54 -0.25
N LEU A 210 -10.63 2.14 -1.40
CA LEU A 210 -10.02 2.33 -2.71
C LEU A 210 -9.79 3.82 -2.94
N GLN A 211 -8.55 4.19 -3.27
CA GLN A 211 -8.22 5.54 -3.68
C GLN A 211 -8.38 5.70 -5.18
N ARG A 212 -8.34 6.96 -5.62
CA ARG A 212 -8.41 7.32 -7.03
C ARG A 212 -7.41 6.56 -7.90
N ASP A 213 -6.18 6.38 -7.43
CA ASP A 213 -5.15 5.65 -8.17
C ASP A 213 -5.52 4.16 -8.37
N ASP A 214 -6.09 3.52 -7.34
CA ASP A 214 -6.57 2.14 -7.41
C ASP A 214 -7.73 2.01 -8.40
N ILE A 215 -8.69 2.94 -8.34
CA ILE A 215 -9.89 2.97 -9.17
C ILE A 215 -9.54 3.21 -10.64
N GLU A 216 -8.74 4.23 -10.93
CA GLU A 216 -8.30 4.53 -12.30
C GLU A 216 -7.51 3.36 -12.89
N GLY A 217 -6.63 2.72 -12.09
CA GLY A 217 -5.83 1.59 -12.53
C GLY A 217 -6.68 0.37 -12.90
N VAL A 218 -7.64 0.01 -12.06
CA VAL A 218 -8.49 -1.17 -12.29
C VAL A 218 -9.53 -0.92 -13.39
N GLN A 219 -10.09 0.29 -13.48
CA GLN A 219 -11.03 0.65 -14.54
C GLN A 219 -10.36 0.71 -15.91
N ALA A 220 -9.07 1.03 -15.98
CA ALA A 220 -8.32 0.92 -17.24
C ALA A 220 -8.16 -0.54 -17.73
N LEU A 221 -8.31 -1.54 -16.86
CA LEU A 221 -8.29 -2.96 -17.23
C LEU A 221 -9.69 -3.52 -17.57
N TYR A 222 -10.71 -3.14 -16.78
CA TYR A 222 -12.04 -3.78 -16.83
C TYR A 222 -13.17 -2.85 -17.27
N GLY A 223 -12.92 -1.55 -17.40
CA GLY A 223 -13.94 -0.52 -17.54
C GLY A 223 -14.59 -0.15 -16.20
N SER A 224 -15.42 0.89 -16.22
CA SER A 224 -16.19 1.33 -15.04
C SER A 224 -17.45 0.47 -14.85
N ASN A 225 -17.80 0.21 -13.60
CA ASN A 225 -19.14 -0.29 -13.28
C ASN A 225 -20.20 0.75 -13.73
N PRO A 226 -21.25 0.37 -14.48
CA PRO A 226 -22.31 1.29 -14.90
C PRO A 226 -23.06 1.98 -13.75
N ASN A 227 -23.06 1.37 -12.56
CA ASN A 227 -23.70 1.92 -11.36
C ASN A 227 -22.71 2.73 -10.49
N TYR A 228 -21.46 2.89 -10.93
CA TYR A 228 -20.47 3.69 -10.23
C TYR A 228 -20.65 5.18 -10.54
N THR A 229 -20.93 5.99 -9.52
CA THR A 229 -21.05 7.44 -9.64
C THR A 229 -19.79 8.14 -9.11
N VAL A 230 -19.14 8.94 -9.95
CA VAL A 230 -17.94 9.75 -9.59
C VAL A 230 -18.20 10.72 -8.43
N GLY A 231 -19.47 11.02 -8.12
CA GLY A 231 -19.91 11.86 -7.00
C GLY A 231 -19.36 11.42 -5.64
N ASP A 232 -19.15 10.11 -5.42
CA ASP A 232 -18.64 9.57 -4.16
C ASP A 232 -17.16 9.90 -3.90
N LEU A 233 -16.39 10.18 -4.96
CA LEU A 233 -15.01 10.70 -4.84
C LEU A 233 -14.97 12.22 -4.64
N SER A 234 -16.04 12.94 -5.02
CA SER A 234 -16.07 14.40 -4.97
C SER A 234 -16.20 14.94 -3.54
N GLU A 235 -16.94 14.26 -2.65
CA GLU A 235 -17.09 14.69 -1.26
C GLU A 235 -15.79 14.50 -0.45
N SER A 236 -15.03 13.43 -0.71
CA SER A 236 -13.71 13.23 -0.10
C SER A 236 -12.67 14.23 -0.64
N TYR A 237 -12.72 14.56 -1.93
CA TYR A 237 -11.86 15.56 -2.55
C TYR A 237 -12.17 16.99 -2.10
N ILE A 238 -13.44 17.35 -1.95
CA ILE A 238 -13.84 18.67 -1.44
C ILE A 238 -13.47 18.81 0.03
N SER A 239 -13.69 17.79 0.85
CA SER A 239 -13.35 17.85 2.29
C SER A 239 -11.84 17.89 2.55
N THR A 240 -11.02 17.15 1.79
CA THR A 240 -9.55 17.25 1.91
C THR A 240 -9.00 18.56 1.39
N ASN A 241 -9.46 19.05 0.23
CA ASN A 241 -9.01 20.34 -0.28
C ASN A 241 -9.50 21.50 0.58
N LEU A 242 -10.72 21.44 1.13
CA LEU A 242 -11.23 22.46 2.06
C LEU A 242 -10.48 22.42 3.40
N ALA A 243 -10.10 21.23 3.90
CA ALA A 243 -9.30 21.11 5.12
C ALA A 243 -7.85 21.60 4.92
N VAL A 244 -7.26 21.33 3.75
CA VAL A 244 -5.95 21.88 3.35
C VAL A 244 -6.04 23.39 3.18
N ASP A 245 -7.08 23.90 2.53
CA ASP A 245 -7.29 25.33 2.25
C ASP A 245 -7.65 26.14 3.51
N LEU A 246 -8.35 25.55 4.48
CA LEU A 246 -8.57 26.12 5.81
C LEU A 246 -7.29 26.12 6.65
N ARG A 247 -6.38 25.15 6.45
CA ARG A 247 -5.06 25.12 7.10
C ARG A 247 -4.10 26.14 6.50
N THR A 248 -4.22 26.45 5.20
CA THR A 248 -3.43 27.50 4.54
C THR A 248 -4.03 28.90 4.70
N SER A 249 -5.35 29.07 4.81
CA SER A 249 -5.98 30.40 4.92
C SER A 249 -6.08 30.95 6.35
N ARG A 250 -5.94 30.11 7.39
CA ARG A 250 -5.95 30.54 8.79
C ARG A 250 -4.55 30.58 9.41
N GLN A 251 -3.59 31.20 8.73
CA GLN A 251 -2.39 31.71 9.39
C GLN A 251 -2.78 32.92 10.25
N SER A 252 -2.94 32.71 11.56
CA SER A 252 -3.18 33.80 12.49
C SER A 252 -1.93 34.67 12.61
N LYS A 253 -2.09 36.00 12.62
CA LYS A 253 -0.99 36.94 12.90
C LYS A 253 -0.26 36.62 14.23
N TRP A 254 -0.97 35.95 15.14
CA TRP A 254 -0.46 35.43 16.40
C TRP A 254 0.55 34.28 16.22
N ALA A 255 0.40 33.43 15.20
CA ALA A 255 1.34 32.34 14.91
C ALA A 255 2.72 32.90 14.51
N ASN A 256 2.76 33.99 13.74
CA ASN A 256 4.02 34.67 13.39
C ASN A 256 4.67 35.36 14.60
N PHE A 257 3.87 35.84 15.54
CA PHE A 257 4.36 36.42 16.80
C PHE A 257 4.95 35.36 17.73
N ILE A 258 4.28 34.20 17.86
CA ILE A 258 4.78 33.05 18.64
C ILE A 258 6.06 32.50 18.00
N LEU A 259 6.10 32.37 16.67
CA LEU A 259 7.30 31.94 15.94
C LEU A 259 8.47 32.92 16.14
N ALA A 260 8.21 34.23 16.10
CA ALA A 260 9.22 35.25 16.38
C ALA A 260 9.74 35.18 17.82
N LEU A 261 8.87 34.93 18.82
CA LEU A 261 9.28 34.74 20.20
C LEU A 261 10.10 33.46 20.40
N ILE A 262 9.76 32.37 19.72
CA ILE A 262 10.54 31.12 19.72
C ILE A 262 11.91 31.34 19.10
N ILE A 263 12.00 32.05 17.97
CA ILE A 263 13.26 32.40 17.31
C ILE A 263 14.11 33.31 18.22
N ILE A 264 13.51 34.33 18.85
CA ILE A 264 14.21 35.22 19.80
C ILE A 264 14.69 34.45 21.03
N TYR A 265 13.89 33.51 21.55
CA TYR A 265 14.28 32.64 22.65
C TYR A 265 15.45 31.72 22.26
N GLN A 266 15.42 31.14 21.07
CA GLN A 266 16.50 30.31 20.54
C GLN A 266 17.79 31.09 20.29
N ILE A 267 17.70 32.35 19.83
CA ILE A 267 18.86 33.26 19.69
C ILE A 267 19.46 33.58 21.06
N ARG A 268 18.64 33.68 22.11
CA ARG A 268 19.08 34.02 23.47
C ARG A 268 19.61 32.82 24.28
N SER A 269 19.39 31.58 23.82
CA SER A 269 19.74 30.36 24.59
C SER A 269 21.04 29.66 24.15
N GLU A 270 21.93 30.31 23.39
CA GLU A 270 23.20 29.74 22.87
C GLU A 270 23.08 28.33 22.24
N ARG A 271 21.94 28.02 21.61
CA ARG A 271 21.74 26.76 20.87
C ARG A 271 21.53 27.06 19.39
N VAL A 272 22.58 27.52 18.72
CA VAL A 272 22.55 27.73 17.27
C VAL A 272 23.26 26.56 16.59
N MET A 273 22.51 25.73 15.87
CA MET A 273 23.03 24.96 14.74
C MET A 273 22.79 25.79 13.48
N VAL A 274 23.85 26.12 12.75
CA VAL A 274 23.75 26.81 11.46
C VAL A 274 23.84 25.78 10.35
N LEU A 275 22.81 25.71 9.52
CA LEU A 275 22.81 24.94 8.28
C LEU A 275 23.30 25.84 7.15
N PHE A 276 24.38 25.43 6.48
CA PHE A 276 24.86 26.10 5.28
C PHE A 276 24.46 25.30 4.04
N TYR A 277 24.06 26.05 3.00
CA TYR A 277 23.80 25.52 1.66
C TYR A 277 25.01 25.83 0.79
N ILE A 278 25.65 24.81 0.22
CA ILE A 278 26.81 24.98 -0.65
C ILE A 278 26.52 24.28 -1.98
N SER A 279 26.54 25.06 -3.07
CA SER A 279 26.48 24.57 -4.44
C SER A 279 27.88 24.61 -5.04
N ILE A 280 28.35 23.47 -5.56
CA ILE A 280 29.63 23.36 -6.26
C ILE A 280 29.36 22.94 -7.70
N LYS A 281 29.71 23.81 -8.66
CA LYS A 281 29.65 23.50 -10.09
C LYS A 281 30.95 22.81 -10.52
N GLY A 282 30.84 21.54 -10.91
CA GLY A 282 31.87 20.81 -11.65
C GLY A 282 31.47 20.61 -13.12
N GLY A 283 32.44 20.31 -13.97
CA GLY A 283 32.27 20.17 -15.43
C GLY A 283 31.30 19.07 -15.90
N GLU A 284 30.76 18.25 -15.00
CA GLU A 284 29.81 17.17 -15.33
C GLU A 284 28.43 17.34 -14.64
N GLY A 285 28.16 18.49 -14.00
CA GLY A 285 26.86 18.81 -13.39
C GLY A 285 26.96 19.41 -11.97
N GLU A 286 25.84 19.92 -11.47
CA GLU A 286 25.73 20.43 -10.09
C GLU A 286 25.44 19.29 -9.12
N VAL A 287 26.22 19.21 -8.03
CA VAL A 287 25.98 18.30 -6.92
C VAL A 287 25.69 19.13 -5.67
N LEU A 288 24.60 18.79 -4.96
CA LEU A 288 24.12 19.50 -3.78
C LEU A 288 24.51 18.75 -2.51
N TYR A 289 25.08 19.47 -1.54
CA TYR A 289 25.47 18.92 -0.23
C TYR A 289 24.81 19.67 0.92
N TRP A 290 24.38 18.91 1.93
CA TRP A 290 23.97 19.44 3.23
C TRP A 290 25.09 19.26 4.23
N VAL A 291 25.61 20.36 4.77
CA VAL A 291 26.66 20.34 5.81
C VAL A 291 26.11 20.98 7.08
N ALA A 292 26.04 20.19 8.16
CA ALA A 292 25.73 20.68 9.49
C ALA A 292 27.06 20.90 10.24
N SER A 293 27.31 22.14 10.67
CA SER A 293 28.49 22.47 11.48
C SER A 293 28.09 23.04 12.82
N ARG A 294 28.78 22.61 13.88
CA ARG A 294 28.63 23.13 15.23
C ARG A 294 29.63 24.26 15.40
N LEU A 295 29.16 25.50 15.43
CA LEU A 295 30.01 26.63 15.82
C LEU A 295 30.24 26.56 17.33
N SER A 296 31.46 26.24 17.74
CA SER A 296 31.94 26.52 19.08
C SER A 296 32.43 27.96 19.09
N LEU A 297 31.75 28.84 19.80
CA LEU A 297 32.29 30.17 20.10
C LEU A 297 33.31 30.01 21.25
N THR A 298 34.55 30.41 20.99
CA THR A 298 35.49 30.88 22.02
C THR A 298 35.65 32.38 21.87
#